data_AF-A0A2H5V999-F1
#
_entry.id   AF-A0A2H5V999-F1
#
_cell.length_a   1.000
_cell.length_b   1.000
_cell.length_c   1.000
_cell.angle_alpha   90.00
_cell.angle_beta   90.00
_cell.angle_gamma   90.00
#
_symmetry.space_group_name_H-M   'P 1'
#
loop_
_entity.id
_entity.type
_entity.pdbx_description
1 polymer ?
#
loop_
_entity_poly.entity_id
_entity_poly.type
_entity_poly.pdbx_seq_one_letter_code
_entity_poly.pdbx_strand_id
1 'polypeptide(L)'
;MQINNESKDELRKNEVIYVYSKKVNDSNINCDKKTRKIDIDKIKNVVNSLLDLGKTKKFDDFELNENCKNWINNLFSSYPSIDQRDAKELLNDFTDAMKTRMREEEKYAISIITSEFILLCHNRYGEETITPNWKVINRMLDKDNVLRFVCFKQSEKIDVIYYETHPSIFFAEWLGIPQREAFEYLGGKNKICGEIHGVPIALELSDDDFEDKFIKNKVFEVKDGAIILQSSVERIPLLLIRVGRKSYTNYEDFLQDFLAKQYNLSYYMEEYNKLKNSLDSYTEKIFDEKDRVVKSVNKSDVTIVRKTNPHFFILFVNENIEIRASFLGDIRTKLLNNEQFKIYHAGCKFSPRPIKIKNMEIYNDIKNEYTKILLDYYKELQMTDTLDKILLGTILKLLSIENEGKDICYFLNHLSEKIFEELNFTDKFVNHEDKILELKSGDVVLKKDGEIISYLRNDLVTKLKDSNIKIYIIGVNEKTQDCEPIPISRFNDDRINRIIEKLKEATGFDIYIYKIPYNTNKCLLLMIAKKLNQKLNSNK
;
A
#
# COMPACT_ATOMS: atom_id res chain seq x y z
N MET A 1 41.46 19.59 -20.00
CA MET A 1 41.35 18.54 -21.04
C MET A 1 40.30 18.98 -22.04
N GLN A 2 40.74 19.51 -23.18
CA GLN A 2 39.88 19.83 -24.32
C GLN A 2 39.57 18.51 -25.04
N ILE A 3 38.42 17.91 -24.73
CA ILE A 3 37.88 16.80 -25.51
C ILE A 3 36.78 17.36 -26.41
N ASN A 4 37.10 17.37 -27.70
CA ASN A 4 36.21 17.28 -28.86
C ASN A 4 35.07 18.30 -29.03
N ASN A 5 35.41 19.49 -29.53
CA ASN A 5 34.49 20.22 -30.41
C ASN A 5 34.47 19.63 -31.83
N GLU A 6 35.54 18.95 -32.28
CA GLU A 6 35.61 18.32 -33.60
C GLU A 6 34.68 17.10 -33.76
N SER A 7 34.46 16.30 -32.71
CA SER A 7 33.54 15.15 -32.80
C SER A 7 32.05 15.56 -32.87
N LYS A 8 31.68 16.73 -32.32
CA LYS A 8 30.32 17.27 -32.44
C LYS A 8 30.04 17.84 -33.84
N ASP A 9 31.05 18.41 -34.49
CA ASP A 9 30.90 18.93 -35.86
C ASP A 9 31.00 17.85 -36.95
N GLU A 10 31.64 16.70 -36.69
CA GLU A 10 31.55 15.52 -37.55
C GLU A 10 30.21 14.78 -37.42
N LEU A 11 29.64 14.66 -36.22
CA LEU A 11 28.28 14.13 -36.00
C LEU A 11 27.18 14.94 -36.71
N ARG A 12 27.39 16.26 -36.86
CA ARG A 12 26.48 17.16 -37.60
C ARG A 12 26.48 16.97 -39.12
N LYS A 13 27.49 16.32 -39.71
CA LYS A 13 27.58 16.15 -41.17
C LYS A 13 26.73 15.00 -41.72
N ASN A 14 26.31 14.05 -40.87
CA ASN A 14 25.53 12.87 -41.26
C ASN A 14 24.31 12.65 -40.33
N GLU A 15 23.63 13.72 -39.95
CA GLU A 15 22.42 13.60 -39.15
C GLU A 15 21.30 12.96 -39.98
N VAL A 16 20.62 11.97 -39.39
CA VAL A 16 19.54 11.20 -40.02
C VAL A 16 18.38 11.14 -39.05
N ILE A 17 17.16 11.43 -39.52
CA ILE A 17 15.95 11.13 -38.76
C ILE A 17 15.27 9.91 -39.35
N TYR A 18 14.96 8.93 -38.51
CA TYR A 18 14.10 7.81 -38.87
C TYR A 18 12.69 8.08 -38.36
N VAL A 19 11.71 7.93 -39.24
CA VAL A 19 10.29 8.10 -38.92
C VAL A 19 9.57 6.80 -39.22
N TYR A 20 8.89 6.26 -38.21
CA TYR A 20 8.01 5.10 -38.35
C TYR A 20 6.58 5.55 -38.09
N SER A 21 5.62 5.05 -38.86
CA SER A 21 4.21 5.33 -38.61
C SER A 21 3.32 4.14 -38.94
N LYS A 22 2.20 4.03 -38.22
CA LYS A 22 1.18 3.01 -38.44
C LYS A 22 -0.19 3.52 -38.02
N LYS A 23 -1.26 2.96 -38.59
CA LYS A 23 -2.57 3.00 -37.93
C LYS A 23 -2.52 2.08 -36.71
N VAL A 24 -3.19 2.45 -35.62
CA VAL A 24 -3.09 1.72 -34.34
C VAL A 24 -3.45 0.23 -34.49
N ASN A 25 -4.48 -0.07 -35.29
CA ASN A 25 -4.95 -1.45 -35.52
C ASN A 25 -4.37 -2.12 -36.77
N ASP A 26 -3.46 -1.45 -37.49
CA ASP A 26 -2.77 -2.05 -38.63
C ASP A 26 -1.47 -2.71 -38.15
N SER A 27 -1.11 -3.83 -38.77
CA SER A 27 0.17 -4.50 -38.56
C SER A 27 1.28 -3.89 -39.41
N ASN A 28 0.93 -3.15 -40.46
CA ASN A 28 1.88 -2.51 -41.35
C ASN A 28 2.47 -1.24 -40.74
N ILE A 29 3.80 -1.17 -40.69
CA ILE A 29 4.55 0.00 -40.23
C ILE A 29 5.31 0.59 -41.41
N ASN A 30 4.96 1.81 -41.78
CA ASN A 30 5.67 2.62 -42.76
C ASN A 30 6.97 3.14 -42.13
N CYS A 31 8.05 3.10 -42.89
CA CYS A 31 9.37 3.58 -42.46
C CYS A 31 9.90 4.58 -43.48
N ASP A 32 10.38 5.72 -43.00
CA ASP A 32 10.95 6.78 -43.80
C ASP A 32 12.27 7.26 -43.16
N LYS A 33 13.26 7.57 -44.00
CA LYS A 33 14.59 8.02 -43.60
C LYS A 33 14.86 9.39 -44.17
N LYS A 34 15.08 10.38 -43.31
CA LYS A 34 15.35 11.77 -43.70
C LYS A 34 16.82 12.11 -43.48
N THR A 35 17.45 12.58 -44.56
CA THR A 35 18.86 13.00 -44.58
C THR A 35 19.03 14.46 -44.98
N ARG A 36 17.97 15.12 -45.48
CA ARG A 36 18.02 16.54 -45.86
C ARG A 36 17.92 17.41 -44.60
N LYS A 37 18.93 18.24 -44.36
CA LYS A 37 18.99 19.15 -43.20
C LYS A 37 17.71 19.97 -42.98
N ILE A 38 17.11 20.53 -44.04
CA ILE A 38 15.87 21.30 -43.94
C ILE A 38 14.71 20.49 -43.36
N ASP A 39 14.62 19.19 -43.69
CA ASP A 39 13.56 18.32 -43.16
C ASP A 39 13.84 17.96 -41.69
N ILE A 40 15.10 17.71 -41.37
CA ILE A 40 15.58 17.39 -40.02
C ILE A 40 15.28 18.56 -39.07
N ASP A 41 15.69 19.77 -39.45
CA ASP A 41 15.47 20.99 -38.67
C ASP A 41 13.97 21.25 -38.43
N LYS A 42 13.14 21.03 -39.46
CA LYS A 42 11.68 21.18 -39.32
C LYS A 42 11.09 20.18 -38.33
N ILE A 43 11.43 18.90 -38.43
CA ILE A 43 10.93 17.87 -37.51
C ILE A 43 11.39 18.18 -36.09
N LYS A 44 12.68 18.49 -35.89
CA LYS A 44 13.20 18.87 -34.57
C LYS A 44 12.48 20.07 -33.97
N ASN A 45 12.20 21.11 -34.76
CA ASN A 45 11.47 22.28 -34.28
C ASN A 45 10.05 21.92 -33.81
N VAL A 46 9.33 21.08 -34.55
CA VAL A 46 7.99 20.64 -34.16
C VAL A 46 8.05 19.77 -32.91
N VAL A 47 8.97 18.79 -32.86
CA VAL A 47 9.17 17.95 -31.68
C VAL A 47 9.49 18.80 -30.45
N ASN A 48 10.46 19.72 -30.54
CA ASN A 48 10.80 20.61 -29.43
C ASN A 48 9.59 21.40 -28.93
N SER A 49 8.76 21.91 -29.84
CA SER A 49 7.53 22.62 -29.45
C SER A 49 6.51 21.72 -28.73
N LEU A 50 6.49 20.41 -29.02
CA LEU A 50 5.69 19.43 -28.29
C LEU A 50 6.26 19.15 -26.91
N LEU A 51 7.60 19.03 -26.79
CA LEU A 51 8.26 18.74 -25.52
C LEU A 51 7.96 19.81 -24.45
N ASP A 52 7.72 21.06 -24.85
CA ASP A 52 7.29 22.15 -23.95
C ASP A 52 5.95 21.86 -23.24
N LEU A 53 5.14 20.93 -23.73
CA LEU A 53 3.88 20.50 -23.11
C LEU A 53 4.07 19.39 -22.06
N GLY A 54 5.20 18.69 -22.11
CA GLY A 54 5.40 17.45 -21.37
C GLY A 54 5.98 17.63 -19.97
N LYS A 55 5.73 16.64 -19.11
CA LYS A 55 6.38 16.50 -17.80
C LYS A 55 7.70 15.74 -17.97
N THR A 56 8.76 16.17 -17.29
CA THR A 56 10.09 15.54 -17.37
C THR A 56 10.41 14.75 -16.11
N LYS A 57 10.90 13.51 -16.26
CA LYS A 57 11.37 12.62 -15.19
C LYS A 57 12.61 11.83 -15.60
N LYS A 58 13.29 11.18 -14.65
CA LYS A 58 14.43 10.29 -14.98
C LYS A 58 13.91 8.96 -15.51
N PHE A 59 14.61 8.37 -16.48
CA PHE A 59 14.24 7.07 -17.04
C PHE A 59 14.16 5.96 -15.99
N ASP A 60 15.01 6.02 -14.97
CA ASP A 60 15.02 5.07 -13.84
C ASP A 60 13.76 5.16 -12.95
N ASP A 61 12.98 6.25 -13.05
CA ASP A 61 11.73 6.45 -12.30
C ASP A 61 10.55 5.69 -12.93
N PHE A 62 10.73 5.12 -14.14
CA PHE A 62 9.69 4.41 -14.88
C PHE A 62 9.86 2.89 -14.77
N GLU A 63 8.79 2.17 -14.41
CA GLU A 63 8.76 0.71 -14.40
C GLU A 63 8.37 0.14 -15.78
N LEU A 64 9.01 0.63 -16.85
CA LEU A 64 8.82 0.09 -18.20
C LEU A 64 9.18 -1.40 -18.25
N ASN A 65 8.50 -2.14 -19.12
CA ASN A 65 8.87 -3.53 -19.46
C ASN A 65 10.35 -3.59 -19.86
N GLU A 66 11.09 -4.59 -19.38
CA GLU A 66 12.50 -4.80 -19.70
C GLU A 66 12.79 -4.86 -21.20
N ASN A 67 11.88 -5.42 -22.00
CA ASN A 67 11.99 -5.40 -23.46
C ASN A 67 11.97 -3.97 -24.02
N CYS A 68 11.05 -3.13 -23.52
CA CYS A 68 10.95 -1.73 -23.91
C CYS A 68 12.23 -0.96 -23.58
N LYS A 69 12.78 -1.16 -22.37
CA LYS A 69 14.06 -0.56 -21.96
C LYS A 69 15.21 -1.01 -22.88
N ASN A 70 15.26 -2.29 -23.21
CA ASN A 70 16.28 -2.83 -24.11
C ASN A 70 16.19 -2.21 -25.51
N TRP A 71 14.99 -2.13 -26.10
CA TRP A 71 14.81 -1.50 -27.41
C TRP A 71 15.24 -0.04 -27.41
N ILE A 72 14.88 0.75 -26.39
CA ILE A 72 15.29 2.17 -26.27
C ILE A 72 16.82 2.29 -26.23
N ASN A 73 17.49 1.50 -25.38
CA ASN A 73 18.94 1.53 -25.24
C ASN A 73 19.67 1.05 -26.52
N ASN A 74 19.14 0.02 -27.18
CA ASN A 74 19.68 -0.47 -28.44
C ASN A 74 19.55 0.57 -29.54
N LEU A 75 18.42 1.28 -29.64
CA LEU A 75 18.20 2.32 -30.64
C LEU A 75 19.15 3.51 -30.46
N PHE A 76 19.43 3.93 -29.21
CA PHE A 76 20.44 4.97 -28.96
C PHE A 76 21.87 4.50 -29.25
N SER A 77 22.23 3.28 -28.86
CA SER A 77 23.60 2.76 -29.04
C SER A 77 23.94 2.38 -30.48
N SER A 78 22.95 1.99 -31.28
CA SER A 78 23.13 1.60 -32.70
C SER A 78 23.00 2.77 -33.69
N TYR A 79 22.56 3.96 -33.24
CA TYR A 79 22.41 5.12 -34.12
C TYR A 79 23.77 5.55 -34.73
N PRO A 80 23.87 5.90 -36.04
CA PRO A 80 22.77 6.10 -37.02
C PRO A 80 22.32 4.84 -37.76
N SER A 81 22.89 3.66 -37.46
CA SER A 81 22.58 2.38 -38.12
C SER A 81 21.58 1.56 -37.29
N ILE A 82 20.42 2.15 -37.00
CA ILE A 82 19.43 1.57 -36.09
C ILE A 82 18.88 0.22 -36.59
N ASP A 83 18.60 -0.69 -35.66
CA ASP A 83 17.83 -1.90 -35.96
C ASP A 83 16.35 -1.54 -36.15
N GLN A 84 15.84 -1.79 -37.36
CA GLN A 84 14.43 -1.55 -37.66
C GLN A 84 13.49 -2.45 -36.85
N ARG A 85 13.96 -3.61 -36.38
CA ARG A 85 13.18 -4.50 -35.53
C ARG A 85 12.87 -3.80 -34.20
N ASP A 86 13.87 -3.30 -33.50
CA ASP A 86 13.69 -2.63 -32.21
C ASP A 86 12.76 -1.40 -32.35
N ALA A 87 12.89 -0.62 -33.43
CA ALA A 87 12.00 0.51 -33.69
C ALA A 87 10.54 0.08 -33.92
N LYS A 88 10.32 -1.02 -34.64
CA LYS A 88 8.98 -1.57 -34.93
C LYS A 88 8.35 -2.21 -33.71
N GLU A 89 9.12 -3.00 -32.95
CA GLU A 89 8.65 -3.63 -31.71
C GLU A 89 8.30 -2.59 -30.66
N LEU A 90 9.12 -1.54 -30.49
CA LEU A 90 8.84 -0.44 -29.58
C LEU A 90 7.55 0.31 -29.97
N LEU A 91 7.36 0.59 -31.27
CA LEU A 91 6.13 1.25 -31.74
C LEU A 91 4.91 0.34 -31.58
N ASN A 92 5.05 -0.96 -31.81
CA ASN A 92 3.97 -1.93 -31.61
C ASN A 92 3.59 -2.04 -30.14
N ASP A 93 4.55 -2.24 -29.25
CA ASP A 93 4.34 -2.34 -27.80
C ASP A 93 3.62 -1.10 -27.26
N PHE A 94 4.06 0.09 -27.69
CA PHE A 94 3.37 1.34 -27.40
C PHE A 94 1.91 1.32 -27.88
N THR A 95 1.64 0.92 -29.13
CA THR A 95 0.26 0.87 -29.65
C THR A 95 -0.61 -0.24 -29.05
N ASP A 96 -0.01 -1.38 -28.71
CA ASP A 96 -0.71 -2.59 -28.31
C ASP A 96 -1.32 -2.47 -26.92
N ALA A 97 -0.62 -1.77 -26.03
CA ALA A 97 -1.16 -1.33 -24.74
C ALA A 97 -2.47 -0.53 -24.88
N MET A 98 -2.76 0.02 -26.07
CA MET A 98 -3.86 0.94 -26.33
C MET A 98 -4.96 0.38 -27.27
N LYS A 99 -4.79 -0.83 -27.82
CA LYS A 99 -5.71 -1.46 -28.80
C LYS A 99 -7.17 -1.68 -28.35
N THR A 100 -7.49 -1.52 -27.07
CA THR A 100 -8.75 -2.00 -26.48
C THR A 100 -10.00 -1.13 -26.75
N ARG A 101 -9.91 -0.07 -27.57
CA ARG A 101 -11.03 0.87 -27.80
C ARG A 101 -11.37 1.02 -29.29
N MET A 102 -12.62 0.71 -29.68
CA MET A 102 -13.19 0.96 -31.02
C MET A 102 -12.99 2.41 -31.53
N ARG A 103 -12.80 3.39 -30.64
CA ARG A 103 -12.56 4.81 -30.99
C ARG A 103 -11.11 5.11 -31.41
N GLU A 104 -10.22 4.12 -31.42
CA GLU A 104 -8.80 4.28 -31.80
C GLU A 104 -8.47 3.65 -33.17
N GLU A 105 -9.45 3.01 -33.82
CA GLU A 105 -9.33 2.40 -35.15
C GLU A 105 -8.83 3.37 -36.23
N GLU A 106 -9.24 4.64 -36.16
CA GLU A 106 -8.88 5.68 -37.14
C GLU A 106 -7.62 6.47 -36.76
N LYS A 107 -7.00 6.17 -35.61
CA LYS A 107 -5.86 6.92 -35.09
C LYS A 107 -4.53 6.36 -35.57
N TYR A 108 -3.50 7.19 -35.47
CA TYR A 108 -2.15 6.85 -35.93
C TYR A 108 -1.13 6.98 -34.81
N ALA A 109 -0.12 6.11 -34.86
CA ALA A 109 1.06 6.22 -34.02
C ALA A 109 2.30 6.53 -34.87
N ILE A 110 3.19 7.35 -34.33
CA ILE A 110 4.47 7.73 -34.96
C ILE A 110 5.60 7.47 -33.97
N SER A 111 6.72 6.94 -34.47
CA SER A 111 8.02 6.96 -33.81
C SER A 111 9.00 7.85 -34.59
N ILE A 112 9.72 8.74 -33.92
CA ILE A 112 10.78 9.58 -34.50
C ILE A 112 12.06 9.35 -33.72
N ILE A 113 13.09 8.88 -34.41
CA ILE A 113 14.37 8.47 -33.81
C ILE A 113 15.50 9.33 -34.37
N THR A 114 16.27 9.90 -33.45
CA THR A 114 17.48 10.70 -33.70
C THR A 114 18.58 10.29 -32.71
N SER A 115 19.80 10.82 -32.86
CA SER A 115 20.85 10.63 -31.83
C SER A 115 20.51 11.23 -30.47
N GLU A 116 19.60 12.22 -30.44
CA GLU A 116 19.29 13.01 -29.24
C GLU A 116 18.01 12.55 -28.56
N PHE A 117 17.08 11.97 -29.31
CA PHE A 117 15.79 11.55 -28.76
C PHE A 117 15.09 10.46 -29.56
N ILE A 118 14.21 9.73 -28.88
CA ILE A 118 13.22 8.81 -29.43
C ILE A 118 11.84 9.31 -28.97
N LEU A 119 11.02 9.78 -29.91
CA LEU A 119 9.65 10.23 -29.65
C LEU A 119 8.66 9.16 -30.13
N LEU A 120 7.76 8.72 -29.26
CA LEU A 120 6.57 7.95 -29.61
C LEU A 120 5.34 8.83 -29.39
N CYS A 121 4.46 8.90 -30.38
CA CYS A 121 3.35 9.83 -30.40
C CYS A 121 2.09 9.17 -30.95
N HIS A 122 0.93 9.48 -30.36
CA HIS A 122 -0.36 9.00 -30.81
C HIS A 122 -1.25 10.18 -31.20
N ASN A 123 -1.82 10.12 -32.41
CA ASN A 123 -2.41 11.26 -33.10
C ASN A 123 -3.84 10.97 -33.56
N ARG A 124 -4.69 12.02 -33.58
CA ARG A 124 -6.09 11.93 -34.03
C ARG A 124 -6.25 11.63 -35.52
N TYR A 125 -5.31 12.06 -36.34
CA TYR A 125 -5.35 11.96 -37.80
C TYR A 125 -4.04 11.37 -38.33
N GLY A 126 -4.09 10.76 -39.52
CA GLY A 126 -2.90 10.38 -40.27
C GLY A 126 -3.02 10.58 -41.78
N GLU A 127 -2.23 9.81 -42.53
CA GLU A 127 -1.85 10.07 -43.93
C GLU A 127 -3.00 10.23 -44.94
N GLU A 128 -4.21 9.74 -44.63
CA GLU A 128 -5.32 9.65 -45.60
C GLU A 128 -5.98 10.98 -45.99
N THR A 129 -5.63 12.12 -45.36
CA THR A 129 -6.30 13.39 -45.70
C THR A 129 -5.62 14.25 -46.76
N ILE A 130 -4.30 14.21 -47.01
CA ILE A 130 -3.65 15.05 -48.06
C ILE A 130 -2.27 14.49 -48.46
N THR A 131 -2.03 14.10 -49.73
CA THR A 131 -0.67 13.80 -50.27
C THR A 131 0.11 15.11 -50.58
N PRO A 132 1.47 15.18 -50.55
CA PRO A 132 2.48 14.12 -50.35
C PRO A 132 3.36 14.26 -49.08
N ASN A 133 3.68 13.10 -48.47
CA ASN A 133 4.73 12.64 -47.53
C ASN A 133 5.44 13.55 -46.50
N TRP A 134 5.42 14.88 -46.57
CA TRP A 134 6.17 15.74 -45.60
C TRP A 134 5.27 16.73 -44.85
N LYS A 135 4.22 17.24 -45.50
CA LYS A 135 3.23 18.10 -44.83
C LYS A 135 2.44 17.32 -43.79
N VAL A 136 2.38 16.00 -43.95
CA VAL A 136 1.62 15.11 -43.08
C VAL A 136 2.27 14.97 -41.71
N ILE A 137 3.59 14.71 -41.62
CA ILE A 137 4.26 14.52 -40.32
C ILE A 137 4.16 15.79 -39.46
N ASN A 138 4.44 16.97 -40.03
CA ASN A 138 4.31 18.23 -39.29
C ASN A 138 2.88 18.42 -38.77
N ARG A 139 1.87 18.15 -39.61
CA ARG A 139 0.47 18.25 -39.21
C ARG A 139 0.07 17.20 -38.17
N MET A 140 0.58 15.98 -38.27
CA MET A 140 0.34 14.92 -37.30
C MET A 140 0.94 15.27 -35.93
N LEU A 141 2.06 16.00 -35.91
CA LEU A 141 2.74 16.47 -34.70
C LEU A 141 2.27 17.86 -34.24
N ASP A 142 1.24 18.45 -34.87
CA ASP A 142 0.65 19.69 -34.36
C ASP A 142 0.02 19.43 -32.98
N LYS A 143 0.15 20.40 -32.06
CA LYS A 143 -0.30 20.28 -30.67
C LYS A 143 -1.76 19.85 -30.54
N ASP A 144 -2.63 20.28 -31.45
CA ASP A 144 -4.07 19.95 -31.45
C ASP A 144 -4.37 18.52 -31.93
N ASN A 145 -3.41 17.88 -32.61
CA ASN A 145 -3.55 16.55 -33.18
C ASN A 145 -2.92 15.46 -32.32
N VAL A 146 -1.92 15.82 -31.50
CA VAL A 146 -1.25 14.91 -30.58
C VAL A 146 -2.13 14.65 -29.35
N LEU A 147 -2.56 13.41 -29.20
CA LEU A 147 -3.33 12.96 -28.03
C LEU A 147 -2.45 12.64 -26.83
N ARG A 148 -1.27 12.08 -27.10
CA ARG A 148 -0.28 11.70 -26.10
C ARG A 148 1.07 11.47 -26.78
N PHE A 149 2.14 11.70 -26.03
CA PHE A 149 3.47 11.34 -26.46
C PHE A 149 4.35 10.96 -25.28
N VAL A 150 5.40 10.21 -25.59
CA VAL A 150 6.56 10.00 -24.73
C VAL A 150 7.82 10.25 -25.55
N CYS A 151 8.78 10.96 -24.99
CA CYS A 151 10.05 11.28 -25.60
C CYS A 151 11.17 10.88 -24.64
N PHE A 152 11.99 9.92 -25.06
CA PHE A 152 13.23 9.58 -24.39
C PHE A 152 14.31 10.50 -24.94
N LYS A 153 14.94 11.31 -24.10
CA LYS A 153 15.95 12.28 -24.50
C LYS A 153 17.31 11.88 -23.93
N GLN A 154 18.26 11.64 -24.82
CA GLN A 154 19.60 11.23 -24.47
C GLN A 154 20.43 12.45 -24.06
N SER A 155 20.92 12.44 -22.82
CA SER A 155 21.95 13.34 -22.30
C SER A 155 23.10 12.52 -21.69
N GLU A 156 23.63 12.88 -20.51
CA GLU A 156 24.48 11.99 -19.71
C GLU A 156 23.71 10.75 -19.22
N LYS A 157 22.39 10.93 -18.99
CA LYS A 157 21.41 9.88 -18.72
C LYS A 157 20.19 10.09 -19.61
N ILE A 158 19.31 9.10 -19.69
CA ILE A 158 18.04 9.23 -20.40
C ILE A 158 17.04 9.96 -19.51
N ASP A 159 16.52 11.07 -20.01
CA ASP A 159 15.35 11.75 -19.43
C ASP A 159 14.11 11.37 -20.23
N VAL A 160 12.97 11.28 -19.57
CA VAL A 160 11.68 10.94 -20.20
C VAL A 160 10.75 12.14 -20.08
N ILE A 161 10.24 12.58 -21.22
CA ILE A 161 9.28 13.68 -21.33
C ILE A 161 7.97 13.10 -21.85
N TYR A 162 6.88 13.20 -21.11
CA TYR A 162 5.60 12.61 -21.50
C TYR A 162 4.43 13.57 -21.33
N TYR A 163 3.40 13.38 -22.14
CA TYR A 163 2.20 14.20 -22.18
C TYR A 163 0.99 13.37 -22.60
N GLU A 164 -0.19 13.70 -22.08
CA GLU A 164 -1.46 13.14 -22.54
C GLU A 164 -2.58 14.18 -22.39
N THR A 165 -3.34 14.43 -23.46
CA THR A 165 -4.49 15.34 -23.48
C THR A 165 -5.63 14.84 -22.57
N HIS A 166 -5.83 13.52 -22.54
CA HIS A 166 -6.87 12.86 -21.74
C HIS A 166 -6.27 11.65 -21.02
N PRO A 167 -5.84 11.81 -19.76
CA PRO A 167 -5.09 10.79 -19.05
C PRO A 167 -5.75 9.42 -19.05
N SER A 168 -4.97 8.38 -19.32
CA SER A 168 -5.45 7.01 -19.47
C SER A 168 -4.63 6.01 -18.66
N ILE A 169 -5.33 5.03 -18.07
CA ILE A 169 -4.73 3.95 -17.28
C ILE A 169 -3.67 3.22 -18.11
N PHE A 170 -4.00 2.88 -19.35
CA PHE A 170 -3.12 2.16 -20.27
C PHE A 170 -1.80 2.88 -20.54
N PHE A 171 -1.82 4.21 -20.68
CA PHE A 171 -0.59 4.95 -20.95
C PHE A 171 0.32 5.00 -19.71
N ALA A 172 -0.26 5.15 -18.51
CA ALA A 172 0.52 5.07 -17.28
C ALA A 172 1.01 3.66 -16.96
N GLU A 173 0.19 2.64 -17.20
CA GLU A 173 0.59 1.23 -17.07
C GLU A 173 1.73 0.91 -18.03
N TRP A 174 1.63 1.34 -19.29
CA TRP A 174 2.72 1.17 -20.26
C TRP A 174 3.99 1.87 -19.82
N LEU A 175 3.88 3.10 -19.29
CA LEU A 175 5.00 3.84 -18.70
C LEU A 175 5.53 3.22 -17.40
N GLY A 176 4.79 2.32 -16.75
CA GLY A 176 5.13 1.82 -15.42
C GLY A 176 5.18 2.93 -14.36
N ILE A 177 4.34 3.96 -14.49
CA ILE A 177 4.18 4.99 -13.47
C ILE A 177 2.95 4.68 -12.63
N PRO A 178 2.92 5.05 -11.33
CA PRO A 178 1.77 4.85 -10.48
C PRO A 178 0.50 5.35 -11.15
N GLN A 179 -0.57 4.54 -11.14
CA GLN A 179 -1.85 4.95 -11.72
C GLN A 179 -2.30 6.30 -11.19
N ARG A 180 -1.98 6.70 -9.94
CA ARG A 180 -2.21 8.05 -9.41
C ARG A 180 -1.73 9.17 -10.35
N GLU A 181 -0.61 9.00 -11.04
CA GLU A 181 -0.06 9.99 -11.98
C GLU A 181 -0.80 10.00 -13.33
N ALA A 182 -1.39 8.87 -13.74
CA ALA A 182 -2.41 8.81 -14.80
C ALA A 182 -3.76 9.39 -14.33
N PHE A 183 -4.08 9.21 -13.05
CA PHE A 183 -5.38 9.46 -12.45
C PHE A 183 -5.47 10.80 -11.73
N GLU A 184 -4.43 11.64 -11.76
CA GLU A 184 -4.49 13.04 -11.35
C GLU A 184 -5.64 13.78 -12.08
N TYR A 185 -6.14 13.21 -13.19
CA TYR A 185 -7.25 13.73 -13.99
C TYR A 185 -8.46 12.81 -14.20
N LEU A 186 -8.38 11.49 -13.92
CA LEU A 186 -9.52 10.56 -14.14
C LEU A 186 -10.59 10.64 -13.03
N GLY A 187 -10.25 11.21 -11.88
CA GLY A 187 -11.24 11.73 -10.95
C GLY A 187 -11.48 13.19 -11.28
N GLY A 188 -12.46 13.51 -12.12
CA GLY A 188 -12.93 14.90 -12.22
C GLY A 188 -13.15 15.47 -10.82
N LYS A 189 -12.93 16.79 -10.66
CA LYS A 189 -12.96 17.52 -9.37
C LYS A 189 -13.87 16.85 -8.33
N ASN A 190 -13.38 16.68 -7.11
CA ASN A 190 -14.16 16.20 -5.98
C ASN A 190 -15.38 17.11 -5.81
N LYS A 191 -16.56 16.61 -6.20
CA LYS A 191 -17.81 17.36 -6.10
C LYS A 191 -18.52 16.94 -4.83
N ILE A 192 -18.58 17.85 -3.87
CA ILE A 192 -19.34 17.65 -2.64
C ILE A 192 -20.72 18.29 -2.85
N CYS A 193 -21.74 17.45 -3.02
CA CYS A 193 -23.10 17.87 -3.27
C CYS A 193 -23.89 17.99 -1.97
N GLY A 194 -24.59 19.10 -1.82
CA GLY A 194 -25.44 19.38 -0.67
C GLY A 194 -26.63 20.25 -1.04
N GLU A 195 -27.31 20.78 -0.03
CA GLU A 195 -28.46 21.64 -0.21
C GLU A 195 -28.46 22.78 0.82
N ILE A 196 -28.83 23.99 0.40
CA ILE A 196 -29.07 25.12 1.30
C ILE A 196 -30.48 25.64 1.02
N HIS A 197 -31.39 25.53 1.99
CA HIS A 197 -32.77 26.01 1.88
C HIS A 197 -33.52 25.55 0.60
N GLY A 198 -33.43 24.26 0.23
CA GLY A 198 -34.06 23.75 -1.00
C GLY A 198 -33.25 23.94 -2.27
N VAL A 199 -32.12 24.69 -2.22
CA VAL A 199 -31.27 24.95 -3.37
C VAL A 199 -30.12 23.94 -3.41
N PRO A 200 -30.04 23.07 -4.42
CA PRO A 200 -28.93 22.13 -4.55
C PRO A 200 -27.65 22.90 -4.86
N ILE A 201 -26.58 22.56 -4.14
CA ILE A 201 -25.25 23.14 -4.32
C ILE A 201 -24.21 22.05 -4.53
N ALA A 202 -23.14 22.38 -5.25
CA ALA A 202 -21.99 21.51 -5.44
C ALA A 202 -20.70 22.31 -5.24
N LEU A 203 -19.89 21.90 -4.27
CA LEU A 203 -18.54 22.40 -4.08
C LEU A 203 -17.58 21.54 -4.92
N GLU A 204 -16.93 22.13 -5.91
CA GLU A 204 -15.96 21.43 -6.75
C GLU A 204 -14.53 21.74 -6.28
N LEU A 205 -13.78 20.71 -5.90
CA LEU A 205 -12.44 20.84 -5.36
C LEU A 205 -11.45 20.02 -6.21
N SER A 206 -10.26 20.56 -6.45
CA SER A 206 -9.14 19.73 -6.90
C SER A 206 -8.72 18.75 -5.77
N ASP A 207 -7.88 17.76 -6.10
CA ASP A 207 -7.29 16.89 -5.08
C ASP A 207 -6.44 17.73 -4.09
N ASP A 208 -5.68 18.71 -4.60
CA ASP A 208 -4.89 19.64 -3.78
C ASP A 208 -5.76 20.53 -2.88
N ASP A 209 -6.86 21.07 -3.42
CA ASP A 209 -7.82 21.84 -2.62
C ASP A 209 -8.42 21.01 -1.51
N PHE A 210 -8.78 19.75 -1.80
CA PHE A 210 -9.36 18.87 -0.81
C PHE A 210 -8.34 18.53 0.27
N GLU A 211 -7.10 18.18 -0.12
CA GLU A 211 -6.01 17.92 0.82
C GLU A 211 -5.72 19.12 1.73
N ASP A 212 -5.61 20.31 1.15
CA ASP A 212 -5.32 21.52 1.91
C ASP A 212 -6.48 21.88 2.86
N LYS A 213 -7.72 21.93 2.35
CA LYS A 213 -8.87 22.49 3.09
C LYS A 213 -9.54 21.49 4.03
N PHE A 214 -9.57 20.20 3.71
CA PHE A 214 -10.20 19.18 4.57
C PHE A 214 -9.21 18.42 5.44
N ILE A 215 -8.00 18.15 4.95
CA ILE A 215 -7.05 17.25 5.64
C ILE A 215 -6.03 18.02 6.46
N LYS A 216 -5.30 18.95 5.84
CA LYS A 216 -4.18 19.68 6.46
C LYS A 216 -4.66 20.82 7.34
N ASN A 217 -5.36 21.80 6.76
CA ASN A 217 -5.75 23.02 7.46
C ASN A 217 -7.10 22.88 8.17
N LYS A 218 -7.88 21.84 7.83
CA LYS A 218 -9.22 21.57 8.39
C LYS A 218 -10.11 22.82 8.41
N VAL A 219 -10.05 23.59 7.32
CA VAL A 219 -10.96 24.71 7.04
C VAL A 219 -12.40 24.22 7.02
N PHE A 220 -12.59 23.00 6.49
CA PHE A 220 -13.86 22.29 6.48
C PHE A 220 -13.78 21.01 7.30
N GLU A 221 -14.85 20.69 8.01
CA GLU A 221 -14.99 19.43 8.74
C GLU A 221 -16.29 18.75 8.33
N VAL A 222 -16.32 17.42 8.22
CA VAL A 222 -17.55 16.67 7.98
C VAL A 222 -17.98 15.96 9.26
N LYS A 223 -19.15 16.33 9.78
CA LYS A 223 -19.75 15.75 11.00
C LYS A 223 -21.24 15.55 10.81
N ASP A 224 -21.77 14.44 11.30
CA ASP A 224 -23.20 14.11 11.29
C ASP A 224 -23.86 14.23 9.90
N GLY A 225 -23.13 13.84 8.85
CA GLY A 225 -23.63 13.95 7.47
C GLY A 225 -23.74 15.39 6.96
N ALA A 226 -23.00 16.35 7.53
CA ALA A 226 -22.94 17.73 7.06
C ALA A 226 -21.50 18.26 7.02
N ILE A 227 -21.22 19.16 6.08
CA ILE A 227 -20.01 19.97 6.06
C ILE A 227 -20.21 21.14 7.00
N ILE A 228 -19.30 21.28 7.96
CA ILE A 228 -19.23 22.40 8.89
C ILE A 228 -18.32 23.46 8.28
N LEU A 229 -18.82 24.70 8.17
CA LEU A 229 -18.04 25.85 7.70
C LEU A 229 -17.80 26.82 8.87
N GLN A 230 -16.68 27.54 8.83
CA GLN A 230 -16.35 28.58 9.82
C GLN A 230 -17.04 29.93 9.55
N SER A 231 -18.18 29.95 8.87
CA SER A 231 -18.84 31.17 8.36
C SER A 231 -20.33 31.18 8.67
N SER A 232 -21.04 32.23 8.24
CA SER A 232 -22.49 32.44 8.50
C SER A 232 -23.41 31.34 8.00
N VAL A 233 -22.96 30.48 7.08
CA VAL A 233 -23.59 29.17 6.82
C VAL A 233 -22.85 28.14 7.66
N GLU A 234 -23.39 27.76 8.80
CA GLU A 234 -22.68 26.88 9.73
C GLU A 234 -22.62 25.43 9.25
N ARG A 235 -23.65 24.97 8.52
CA ARG A 235 -23.82 23.57 8.13
C ARG A 235 -24.41 23.43 6.73
N ILE A 236 -23.76 22.61 5.89
CA ILE A 236 -24.29 22.17 4.60
C ILE A 236 -24.54 20.66 4.68
N PRO A 237 -25.79 20.18 4.63
CA PRO A 237 -26.10 18.76 4.49
C PRO A 237 -25.33 18.12 3.34
N LEU A 238 -24.63 17.03 3.63
CA LEU A 238 -23.91 16.23 2.64
C LEU A 238 -24.86 15.19 2.06
N LEU A 239 -25.23 15.35 0.80
CA LEU A 239 -26.09 14.39 0.11
C LEU A 239 -25.27 13.32 -0.62
N LEU A 240 -24.22 13.74 -1.32
CA LEU A 240 -23.41 12.86 -2.15
C LEU A 240 -22.04 13.48 -2.42
N ILE A 241 -21.01 12.66 -2.52
CA ILE A 241 -19.70 13.04 -3.07
C ILE A 241 -19.52 12.35 -4.41
N ARG A 242 -19.06 13.07 -5.43
CA ARG A 242 -18.76 12.51 -6.75
C ARG A 242 -17.31 12.74 -7.13
N VAL A 243 -16.67 11.69 -7.60
CA VAL A 243 -15.32 11.70 -8.18
C VAL A 243 -15.44 11.11 -9.58
N GLY A 244 -15.46 11.98 -10.60
CA GLY A 244 -15.81 11.57 -11.95
C GLY A 244 -17.17 10.84 -12.03
N ARG A 245 -17.13 9.54 -12.33
CA ARG A 245 -18.34 8.68 -12.42
C ARG A 245 -18.69 7.98 -11.11
N LYS A 246 -17.77 7.91 -10.15
CA LYS A 246 -17.99 7.24 -8.87
C LYS A 246 -18.74 8.18 -7.93
N SER A 247 -19.69 7.61 -7.19
CA SER A 247 -20.55 8.34 -6.26
C SER A 247 -20.47 7.70 -4.88
N TYR A 248 -20.35 8.52 -3.85
CA TYR A 248 -20.26 8.12 -2.46
C TYR A 248 -21.36 8.81 -1.66
N THR A 249 -22.16 8.03 -0.96
CA THR A 249 -23.15 8.54 0.01
C THR A 249 -22.53 8.76 1.38
N ASN A 250 -21.37 8.14 1.64
CA ASN A 250 -20.63 8.20 2.90
C ASN A 250 -19.30 8.93 2.69
N TYR A 251 -19.04 9.95 3.50
CA TYR A 251 -17.79 10.71 3.49
C TYR A 251 -16.56 9.85 3.83
N GLU A 252 -16.69 8.93 4.78
CA GLU A 252 -15.58 8.06 5.20
C GLU A 252 -15.16 7.12 4.08
N ASP A 253 -16.10 6.57 3.32
CA ASP A 253 -15.79 5.72 2.16
C ASP A 253 -15.06 6.52 1.07
N PHE A 254 -15.48 7.76 0.83
CA PHE A 254 -14.77 8.66 -0.08
C PHE A 254 -13.37 9.00 0.44
N LEU A 255 -13.24 9.40 1.70
CA LEU A 255 -11.97 9.76 2.32
C LEU A 255 -10.98 8.59 2.29
N GLN A 256 -11.48 7.39 2.54
CA GLN A 256 -10.70 6.16 2.46
C GLN A 256 -10.11 5.96 1.07
N ASP A 257 -10.94 6.04 0.03
CA ASP A 257 -10.50 5.90 -1.36
C ASP A 257 -9.55 7.03 -1.78
N PHE A 258 -9.86 8.26 -1.38
CA PHE A 258 -9.05 9.44 -1.66
C PHE A 258 -7.63 9.27 -1.11
N LEU A 259 -7.50 8.91 0.18
CA LEU A 259 -6.21 8.71 0.83
C LEU A 259 -5.50 7.45 0.31
N ALA A 260 -6.21 6.36 0.04
CA ALA A 260 -5.62 5.16 -0.56
C ALA A 260 -5.02 5.46 -1.94
N LYS A 261 -5.71 6.25 -2.77
CA LYS A 261 -5.19 6.76 -4.05
C LYS A 261 -3.98 7.66 -3.81
N GLN A 262 -4.07 8.62 -2.89
CA GLN A 262 -2.98 9.56 -2.58
C GLN A 262 -1.72 8.80 -2.17
N TYR A 263 -1.84 7.79 -1.32
CA TYR A 263 -0.71 7.00 -0.85
C TYR A 263 -0.30 5.86 -1.79
N ASN A 264 -0.88 5.76 -2.99
CA ASN A 264 -0.64 4.69 -3.95
C ASN A 264 -0.81 3.27 -3.35
N LEU A 265 -1.78 3.10 -2.45
CA LEU A 265 -2.00 1.83 -1.77
C LEU A 265 -2.66 0.79 -2.69
N SER A 266 -3.39 1.23 -3.71
CA SER A 266 -4.03 0.36 -4.71
C SER A 266 -3.02 -0.51 -5.45
N TYR A 267 -1.87 0.04 -5.83
CA TYR A 267 -0.77 -0.73 -6.43
C TYR A 267 -0.38 -1.93 -5.55
N TYR A 268 -0.13 -1.69 -4.25
CA TYR A 268 0.25 -2.76 -3.33
C TYR A 268 -0.86 -3.78 -3.11
N MET A 269 -2.13 -3.35 -3.09
CA MET A 269 -3.27 -4.27 -3.01
C MET A 269 -3.35 -5.18 -4.24
N GLU A 270 -3.14 -4.62 -5.44
CA GLU A 270 -3.15 -5.38 -6.69
C GLU A 270 -2.00 -6.40 -6.74
N GLU A 271 -0.77 -5.97 -6.43
CA GLU A 271 0.39 -6.86 -6.36
C GLU A 271 0.20 -7.96 -5.30
N TYR A 272 -0.34 -7.61 -4.13
CA TYR A 272 -0.67 -8.57 -3.09
C TYR A 272 -1.68 -9.62 -3.58
N ASN A 273 -2.73 -9.18 -4.27
CA ASN A 273 -3.75 -10.10 -4.82
C ASN A 273 -3.19 -10.99 -5.94
N LYS A 274 -2.26 -10.50 -6.76
CA LYS A 274 -1.56 -11.32 -7.75
C LYS A 274 -0.76 -12.43 -7.07
N LEU A 275 -0.02 -12.10 -6.01
CA LEU A 275 0.76 -13.07 -5.25
C LEU A 275 -0.12 -14.09 -4.50
N LYS A 276 -1.17 -13.61 -3.82
CA LYS A 276 -2.09 -14.46 -3.05
C LYS A 276 -2.83 -15.46 -3.94
N ASN A 277 -3.13 -15.10 -5.18
CA ASN A 277 -3.80 -15.97 -6.14
C ASN A 277 -2.83 -16.75 -7.06
N SER A 278 -1.52 -16.56 -6.90
CA SER A 278 -0.53 -17.31 -7.68
C SER A 278 -0.36 -18.72 -7.12
N LEU A 279 -0.14 -19.69 -8.00
CA LEU A 279 0.27 -21.04 -7.58
C LEU A 279 1.68 -21.05 -6.96
N ASP A 280 2.48 -20.02 -7.25
CA ASP A 280 3.85 -19.87 -6.75
C ASP A 280 3.94 -19.85 -5.23
N SER A 281 2.93 -19.30 -4.54
CA SER A 281 2.93 -19.23 -3.07
C SER A 281 2.81 -20.60 -2.41
N TYR A 282 2.45 -21.64 -3.16
CA TYR A 282 2.33 -23.01 -2.66
C TYR A 282 3.57 -23.86 -2.96
N THR A 283 4.37 -23.49 -3.96
CA THR A 283 5.52 -24.27 -4.42
C THR A 283 6.84 -23.72 -3.90
N GLU A 284 6.90 -22.44 -3.60
CA GLU A 284 8.13 -21.75 -3.20
C GLU A 284 7.93 -20.88 -1.96
N LYS A 285 9.01 -20.69 -1.19
CA LYS A 285 8.97 -19.81 -0.02
C LYS A 285 9.06 -18.36 -0.47
N ILE A 286 8.06 -17.58 -0.08
CA ILE A 286 7.99 -16.14 -0.31
C ILE A 286 8.25 -15.41 1.00
N PHE A 287 9.12 -14.40 0.95
CA PHE A 287 9.45 -13.57 2.11
C PHE A 287 9.05 -12.11 1.88
N ASP A 288 8.42 -11.55 2.90
CA ASP A 288 8.09 -10.14 3.05
C ASP A 288 9.28 -9.40 3.69
N GLU A 289 9.96 -8.55 2.92
CA GLU A 289 11.03 -7.64 3.36
C GLU A 289 10.54 -6.18 3.37
N LYS A 290 11.34 -5.31 4.00
CA LYS A 290 11.00 -3.89 4.19
C LYS A 290 10.73 -3.15 2.88
N ASP A 291 11.61 -3.33 1.91
CA ASP A 291 11.66 -2.62 0.64
C ASP A 291 11.24 -3.49 -0.55
N ARG A 292 10.89 -4.76 -0.32
CA ARG A 292 10.53 -5.72 -1.38
C ARG A 292 9.83 -6.97 -0.85
N VAL A 293 9.24 -7.72 -1.77
CA VAL A 293 8.86 -9.12 -1.56
C VAL A 293 9.79 -9.97 -2.42
N VAL A 294 10.30 -11.06 -1.86
CA VAL A 294 11.25 -11.95 -2.54
C VAL A 294 10.76 -13.39 -2.58
N LYS A 295 11.09 -14.09 -3.66
CA LYS A 295 10.87 -15.52 -3.85
C LYS A 295 12.21 -16.24 -3.73
N SER A 296 12.30 -17.24 -2.87
CA SER A 296 13.54 -18.00 -2.67
C SER A 296 13.64 -19.14 -3.68
N VAL A 297 14.39 -18.93 -4.77
CA VAL A 297 14.66 -19.91 -5.84
C VAL A 297 16.09 -20.42 -5.70
N ASN A 298 16.30 -21.73 -5.56
CA ASN A 298 17.64 -22.35 -5.52
C ASN A 298 18.63 -21.69 -4.52
N LYS A 299 18.15 -21.28 -3.34
CA LYS A 299 18.90 -20.54 -2.31
C LYS A 299 19.32 -19.11 -2.70
N SER A 300 18.72 -18.55 -3.73
CA SER A 300 18.86 -17.14 -4.11
C SER A 300 17.50 -16.44 -4.04
N ASP A 301 17.50 -15.21 -3.55
CA ASP A 301 16.28 -14.41 -3.42
C ASP A 301 16.07 -13.58 -4.69
N VAL A 302 14.95 -13.83 -5.38
CA VAL A 302 14.52 -13.07 -6.56
C VAL A 302 13.44 -12.09 -6.14
N THR A 303 13.62 -10.80 -6.45
CA THR A 303 12.61 -9.77 -6.14
C THR A 303 11.40 -9.93 -7.04
N ILE A 304 10.20 -10.04 -6.46
CA ILE A 304 8.93 -10.16 -7.19
C ILE A 304 8.10 -8.88 -7.09
N VAL A 305 8.21 -8.13 -5.99
CA VAL A 305 7.55 -6.82 -5.81
C VAL A 305 8.51 -5.87 -5.12
N ARG A 306 8.60 -4.62 -5.58
CA ARG A 306 9.35 -3.55 -4.90
C ARG A 306 8.42 -2.68 -4.07
N LYS A 307 8.90 -2.19 -2.93
CA LYS A 307 8.15 -1.32 -2.01
C LYS A 307 8.91 -0.02 -1.81
N THR A 308 8.34 1.04 -2.34
CA THR A 308 8.92 2.38 -2.38
C THR A 308 8.04 3.41 -1.65
N ASN A 309 7.05 2.96 -0.88
CA ASN A 309 6.14 3.85 -0.18
C ASN A 309 6.86 4.63 0.94
N PRO A 310 6.93 5.98 0.88
CA PRO A 310 7.63 6.77 1.89
C PRO A 310 6.81 7.00 3.16
N HIS A 311 5.51 6.68 3.15
CA HIS A 311 4.58 6.99 4.23
C HIS A 311 4.28 5.80 5.13
N PHE A 312 4.40 4.57 4.61
CA PHE A 312 4.00 3.34 5.30
C PHE A 312 5.05 2.25 5.18
N PHE A 313 5.18 1.47 6.25
CA PHE A 313 5.63 0.09 6.13
C PHE A 313 4.52 -0.74 5.50
N ILE A 314 4.73 -1.13 4.24
CA ILE A 314 3.79 -1.96 3.50
C ILE A 314 4.04 -3.43 3.83
N LEU A 315 3.01 -4.11 4.34
CA LEU A 315 3.08 -5.52 4.70
C LEU A 315 2.36 -6.40 3.69
N PHE A 316 2.97 -7.53 3.38
CA PHE A 316 2.50 -8.60 2.50
C PHE A 316 2.41 -9.96 3.21
N VAL A 317 2.86 -10.06 4.47
CA VAL A 317 2.79 -11.28 5.27
C VAL A 317 1.38 -11.88 5.35
N ASN A 318 1.26 -13.19 5.21
CA ASN A 318 0.03 -13.94 5.42
C ASN A 318 0.37 -15.39 5.77
N GLU A 319 -0.57 -16.33 5.61
CA GLU A 319 -0.28 -17.77 5.80
C GLU A 319 0.84 -18.33 4.92
N ASN A 320 1.02 -17.79 3.71
CA ASN A 320 1.92 -18.32 2.69
C ASN A 320 3.12 -17.39 2.41
N ILE A 321 3.09 -16.16 2.91
CA ILE A 321 4.14 -15.15 2.77
C ILE A 321 4.70 -14.88 4.16
N GLU A 322 5.94 -15.26 4.41
CA GLU A 322 6.59 -15.14 5.72
C GLU A 322 7.27 -13.77 5.87
N ILE A 323 7.07 -13.08 7.00
CA ILE A 323 7.84 -11.85 7.28
C ILE A 323 9.28 -12.19 7.64
N ARG A 324 10.25 -11.58 6.95
CA ARG A 324 11.66 -11.78 7.24
C ARG A 324 11.97 -11.33 8.68
N ALA A 325 12.71 -12.15 9.43
CA ALA A 325 13.03 -11.85 10.84
C ALA A 325 13.71 -10.49 11.06
N SER A 326 14.55 -10.05 10.11
CA SER A 326 15.19 -8.73 10.14
C SER A 326 14.18 -7.59 10.02
N PHE A 327 13.18 -7.73 9.17
CA PHE A 327 12.13 -6.72 8.98
C PHE A 327 11.19 -6.65 10.18
N LEU A 328 10.76 -7.82 10.69
CA LEU A 328 9.97 -7.88 11.93
C LEU A 328 10.72 -7.27 13.12
N GLY A 329 12.03 -7.52 13.21
CA GLY A 329 12.92 -6.95 14.22
C GLY A 329 13.05 -5.42 14.14
N ASP A 330 13.10 -4.84 12.94
CA ASP A 330 13.09 -3.38 12.73
C ASP A 330 11.79 -2.76 13.27
N ILE A 331 10.64 -3.31 12.84
CA ILE A 331 9.32 -2.83 13.29
C ILE A 331 9.19 -2.91 14.81
N ARG A 332 9.59 -4.03 15.41
CA ARG A 332 9.56 -4.21 16.86
C ARG A 332 10.44 -3.19 17.57
N THR A 333 11.67 -3.00 17.10
CA THR A 333 12.61 -2.05 17.69
C THR A 333 12.02 -0.63 17.69
N LYS A 334 11.42 -0.22 16.58
CA LYS A 334 10.71 1.07 16.49
C LYS A 334 9.56 1.17 17.48
N LEU A 335 8.76 0.12 17.62
CA LEU A 335 7.65 0.07 18.57
C LEU A 335 8.12 0.22 20.02
N LEU A 336 9.16 -0.53 20.41
CA LEU A 336 9.70 -0.50 21.76
C LEU A 336 10.41 0.81 22.10
N ASN A 337 11.11 1.41 21.12
CA ASN A 337 11.78 2.70 21.26
C ASN A 337 10.83 3.90 21.14
N ASN A 338 9.52 3.66 21.00
CA ASN A 338 8.51 4.69 20.84
C ASN A 338 8.78 5.60 19.63
N GLU A 339 9.34 5.07 18.55
CA GLU A 339 9.48 5.80 17.29
C GLU A 339 8.13 5.88 16.57
N GLN A 340 7.86 6.99 15.89
CA GLN A 340 6.63 7.12 15.10
C GLN A 340 6.77 6.44 13.75
N PHE A 341 5.83 5.55 13.44
CA PHE A 341 5.76 4.91 12.13
C PHE A 341 4.33 4.42 11.84
N LYS A 342 4.06 4.23 10.54
CA LYS A 342 2.75 3.83 10.04
C LYS A 342 2.85 2.48 9.36
N ILE A 343 1.88 1.62 9.58
CA ILE A 343 1.74 0.31 8.96
C ILE A 343 0.51 0.30 8.07
N TYR A 344 0.66 -0.31 6.90
CA TYR A 344 -0.45 -0.68 6.05
C TYR A 344 -0.23 -2.11 5.53
N HIS A 345 -1.20 -2.98 5.77
CA HIS A 345 -1.25 -4.32 5.23
C HIS A 345 -1.98 -4.37 3.89
N ALA A 346 -1.33 -4.84 2.84
CA ALA A 346 -1.87 -4.82 1.47
C ALA A 346 -3.10 -5.73 1.28
N GLY A 347 -3.20 -6.82 2.04
CA GLY A 347 -4.38 -7.71 2.07
C GLY A 347 -5.59 -7.19 2.86
N CYS A 348 -5.58 -5.95 3.34
CA CYS A 348 -6.67 -5.40 4.17
C CYS A 348 -7.12 -4.04 3.66
N LYS A 349 -8.43 -3.74 3.77
CA LYS A 349 -8.98 -2.42 3.41
C LYS A 349 -8.25 -1.32 4.18
N PHE A 350 -7.92 -0.22 3.53
CA PHE A 350 -7.37 0.97 4.20
C PHE A 350 -8.38 1.56 5.20
N SER A 351 -7.90 2.19 6.28
CA SER A 351 -8.73 3.01 7.16
C SER A 351 -8.07 4.36 7.39
N PRO A 352 -8.79 5.49 7.20
CA PRO A 352 -8.27 6.82 7.51
C PRO A 352 -8.11 7.05 9.03
N ARG A 353 -8.72 6.19 9.86
CA ARG A 353 -8.69 6.25 11.31
C ARG A 353 -7.82 5.12 11.83
N PRO A 354 -6.52 5.36 12.10
CA PRO A 354 -5.62 4.30 12.48
C PRO A 354 -5.87 3.83 13.91
N ILE A 355 -5.61 2.55 14.16
CA ILE A 355 -5.44 2.05 15.52
C ILE A 355 -4.04 2.43 15.99
N LYS A 356 -3.97 3.12 17.12
CA LYS A 356 -2.71 3.59 17.70
C LYS A 356 -2.29 2.69 18.86
N ILE A 357 -1.08 2.16 18.77
CA ILE A 357 -0.42 1.37 19.82
C ILE A 357 0.93 2.03 20.08
N LYS A 358 1.07 2.75 21.20
CA LYS A 358 2.14 3.75 21.36
C LYS A 358 2.19 4.67 20.12
N ASN A 359 3.38 4.84 19.54
CA ASN A 359 3.64 5.63 18.34
C ASN A 359 3.53 4.83 17.02
N MET A 360 3.08 3.57 17.08
CA MET A 360 2.71 2.80 15.88
C MET A 360 1.26 3.08 15.50
N GLU A 361 1.04 3.38 14.23
CA GLU A 361 -0.29 3.62 13.67
C GLU A 361 -0.62 2.57 12.60
N ILE A 362 -1.67 1.77 12.80
CA ILE A 362 -2.12 0.74 11.85
C ILE A 362 -3.29 1.30 11.04
N TYR A 363 -3.11 1.50 9.73
CA TYR A 363 -4.08 2.13 8.82
C TYR A 363 -4.91 1.11 8.04
N ASN A 364 -5.29 0.01 8.69
CA ASN A 364 -6.19 -0.99 8.12
C ASN A 364 -7.54 -0.95 8.85
N ASP A 365 -8.61 -1.19 8.11
CA ASP A 365 -9.94 -1.42 8.65
C ASP A 365 -9.95 -2.79 9.34
N ILE A 366 -9.73 -2.80 10.65
CA ILE A 366 -9.64 -4.00 11.48
C ILE A 366 -10.48 -3.84 12.75
N LYS A 367 -11.00 -4.96 13.26
CA LYS A 367 -11.81 -5.00 14.48
C LYS A 367 -10.92 -4.77 15.70
N ASN A 368 -11.41 -4.04 16.69
CA ASN A 368 -10.67 -3.73 17.92
C ASN A 368 -11.57 -3.48 19.13
N GLU A 369 -12.77 -4.07 19.18
CA GLU A 369 -13.76 -3.79 20.22
C GLU A 369 -13.22 -4.07 21.62
N TYR A 370 -12.59 -5.24 21.82
CA TYR A 370 -12.01 -5.64 23.10
C TYR A 370 -10.60 -5.06 23.27
N THR A 371 -9.80 -5.01 22.20
CA THR A 371 -8.47 -4.39 22.25
C THR A 371 -8.56 -2.93 22.68
N LYS A 372 -9.60 -2.19 22.27
CA LYS A 372 -9.78 -0.79 22.67
C LYS A 372 -9.82 -0.61 24.19
N ILE A 373 -10.49 -1.51 24.93
CA ILE A 373 -10.51 -1.47 26.40
C ILE A 373 -9.10 -1.59 26.96
N LEU A 374 -8.31 -2.52 26.40
CA LEU A 374 -6.92 -2.74 26.79
C LEU A 374 -6.00 -1.57 26.41
N LEU A 375 -6.23 -0.94 25.24
CA LEU A 375 -5.49 0.23 24.80
C LEU A 375 -5.77 1.45 25.68
N ASP A 376 -7.01 1.63 26.12
CA ASP A 376 -7.38 2.72 27.00
C ASP A 376 -6.77 2.52 28.39
N TYR A 377 -6.85 1.29 28.94
CA TYR A 377 -6.13 0.90 30.16
C TYR A 377 -4.62 1.14 30.05
N TYR A 378 -4.02 0.72 28.95
CA TYR A 378 -2.59 0.85 28.71
C TYR A 378 -2.10 2.30 28.66
N LYS A 379 -2.92 3.25 28.19
CA LYS A 379 -2.57 4.69 28.19
C LYS A 379 -2.58 5.30 29.60
N GLU A 380 -3.42 4.79 30.48
CA GLU A 380 -3.51 5.27 31.88
C GLU A 380 -2.31 4.80 32.71
N LEU A 381 -1.74 3.65 32.36
CA LEU A 381 -0.57 3.06 32.99
C LEU A 381 0.71 3.72 32.46
N GLN A 382 1.28 4.68 33.22
CA GLN A 382 2.58 5.28 32.92
C GLN A 382 3.74 4.31 33.22
N MET A 383 3.83 3.19 32.50
CA MET A 383 4.79 2.11 32.77
C MET A 383 5.98 2.09 31.82
N THR A 384 7.12 1.61 32.32
CA THR A 384 8.34 1.36 31.56
C THR A 384 9.01 0.03 31.91
N ASP A 385 8.30 -0.90 32.56
CA ASP A 385 8.86 -2.16 33.08
C ASP A 385 8.49 -3.38 32.20
N THR A 386 8.71 -4.60 32.70
CA THR A 386 8.38 -5.85 31.99
C THR A 386 6.87 -5.99 31.72
N LEU A 387 6.02 -5.42 32.57
CA LEU A 387 4.58 -5.43 32.38
C LEU A 387 4.17 -4.58 31.17
N ASP A 388 4.87 -3.49 30.88
CA ASP A 388 4.68 -2.69 29.65
C ASP A 388 4.73 -3.58 28.40
N LYS A 389 5.79 -4.40 28.30
CA LYS A 389 6.00 -5.29 27.17
C LYS A 389 4.99 -6.43 27.13
N ILE A 390 4.60 -6.98 28.28
CA ILE A 390 3.56 -8.01 28.35
C ILE A 390 2.22 -7.46 27.87
N LEU A 391 1.82 -6.28 28.33
CA LEU A 391 0.58 -5.64 27.88
C LEU A 391 0.63 -5.30 26.40
N LEU A 392 1.75 -4.79 25.91
CA LEU A 392 1.95 -4.51 24.49
C LEU A 392 1.82 -5.77 23.62
N GLY A 393 2.49 -6.86 24.01
CA GLY A 393 2.34 -8.16 23.34
C GLY A 393 0.90 -8.69 23.44
N THR A 394 0.23 -8.49 24.58
CA THR A 394 -1.17 -8.90 24.80
C THR A 394 -2.13 -8.12 23.89
N ILE A 395 -1.94 -6.80 23.74
CA ILE A 395 -2.72 -5.94 22.84
C ILE A 395 -2.58 -6.44 21.39
N LEU A 396 -1.36 -6.71 20.94
CA LEU A 396 -1.10 -7.21 19.58
C LEU A 396 -1.72 -8.59 19.36
N LYS A 397 -1.58 -9.49 20.35
CA LYS A 397 -2.18 -10.82 20.30
C LYS A 397 -3.71 -10.74 20.26
N LEU A 398 -4.33 -9.87 21.05
CA LEU A 398 -5.77 -9.69 21.05
C LEU A 398 -6.27 -9.10 19.73
N LEU A 399 -5.57 -8.14 19.14
CA LEU A 399 -5.87 -7.64 17.79
C LEU A 399 -5.78 -8.75 16.73
N SER A 400 -4.78 -9.63 16.83
CA SER A 400 -4.66 -10.78 15.95
C SER A 400 -5.90 -11.67 16.04
N ILE A 401 -6.38 -11.97 17.25
CA ILE A 401 -7.56 -12.82 17.49
C ILE A 401 -8.84 -12.15 16.97
N GLU A 402 -9.04 -10.87 17.27
CA GLU A 402 -10.24 -10.14 16.81
C GLU A 402 -10.33 -10.07 15.27
N ASN A 403 -9.21 -10.30 14.58
CA ASN A 403 -9.08 -10.27 13.14
C ASN A 403 -8.65 -11.62 12.56
N GLU A 404 -8.94 -12.73 13.26
CA GLU A 404 -8.81 -14.08 12.73
C GLU A 404 -9.66 -14.19 11.45
N GLY A 405 -9.01 -14.41 10.31
CA GLY A 405 -9.62 -14.34 8.97
C GLY A 405 -9.21 -13.13 8.11
N LYS A 406 -8.42 -12.20 8.64
CA LYS A 406 -7.75 -11.14 7.86
C LYS A 406 -6.24 -11.39 7.84
N ASP A 407 -5.59 -11.16 6.70
CA ASP A 407 -4.16 -11.46 6.51
C ASP A 407 -3.23 -10.71 7.49
N ILE A 408 -3.63 -9.54 7.99
CA ILE A 408 -2.89 -8.79 9.01
C ILE A 408 -2.74 -9.55 10.35
N CYS A 409 -3.59 -10.55 10.63
CA CYS A 409 -3.48 -11.31 11.87
C CYS A 409 -2.12 -12.02 11.98
N TYR A 410 -1.55 -12.52 10.87
CA TYR A 410 -0.24 -13.18 10.85
C TYR A 410 0.87 -12.23 11.31
N PHE A 411 0.87 -10.99 10.80
CA PHE A 411 1.79 -9.96 11.26
C PHE A 411 1.67 -9.68 12.77
N LEU A 412 0.44 -9.42 13.22
CA LEU A 412 0.17 -9.07 14.63
C LEU A 412 0.59 -10.21 15.56
N ASN A 413 0.32 -11.45 15.15
CA ASN A 413 0.72 -12.65 15.84
C ASN A 413 2.24 -12.74 15.97
N HIS A 414 2.98 -12.67 14.85
CA HIS A 414 4.44 -12.76 14.85
C HIS A 414 5.08 -11.63 15.65
N LEU A 415 4.56 -10.40 15.55
CA LEU A 415 5.08 -9.28 16.34
C LEU A 415 4.87 -9.50 17.84
N SER A 416 3.70 -10.02 18.24
CA SER A 416 3.43 -10.35 19.64
C SER A 416 4.36 -11.43 20.18
N GLU A 417 4.58 -12.51 19.43
CA GLU A 417 5.49 -13.60 19.78
C GLU A 417 6.91 -13.09 19.93
N LYS A 418 7.36 -12.25 19.00
CA LYS A 418 8.70 -11.65 19.05
C LYS A 418 8.91 -10.76 20.28
N ILE A 419 7.87 -10.06 20.74
CA ILE A 419 7.94 -9.27 21.98
C ILE A 419 8.02 -10.19 23.19
N PHE A 420 7.24 -11.28 23.23
CA PHE A 420 7.26 -12.23 24.34
C PHE A 420 8.58 -12.99 24.48
N GLU A 421 9.23 -13.35 23.36
CA GLU A 421 10.53 -14.03 23.34
C GLU A 421 11.66 -13.24 24.00
N GLU A 422 11.59 -11.91 24.02
CA GLU A 422 12.65 -11.02 24.50
C GLU A 422 12.33 -10.37 25.85
N LEU A 423 11.33 -10.89 26.56
CA LEU A 423 11.04 -10.44 27.91
C LEU A 423 12.18 -10.83 28.85
N ASN A 424 12.59 -9.87 29.68
CA ASN A 424 13.49 -10.09 30.78
C ASN A 424 12.71 -10.00 32.09
N PHE A 425 12.75 -11.06 32.89
CA PHE A 425 11.99 -11.20 34.14
C PHE A 425 12.87 -11.01 35.38
N THR A 426 13.99 -10.29 35.25
CA THR A 426 14.89 -10.00 36.38
C THR A 426 14.28 -9.03 37.40
N ASP A 427 13.27 -8.26 37.00
CA ASP A 427 12.65 -7.24 37.84
C ASP A 427 11.32 -7.74 38.43
N LYS A 428 10.98 -7.22 39.61
CA LYS A 428 9.66 -7.46 40.24
C LYS A 428 8.57 -6.79 39.42
N PHE A 429 7.38 -7.38 39.40
CA PHE A 429 6.20 -6.69 38.88
C PHE A 429 5.83 -5.57 39.84
N VAL A 430 6.08 -4.31 39.46
CA VAL A 430 5.87 -3.16 40.36
C VAL A 430 4.38 -2.79 40.50
N ASN A 431 3.51 -3.33 39.63
CA ASN A 431 2.11 -2.94 39.56
C ASN A 431 1.15 -3.79 40.40
N HIS A 432 0.13 -3.10 40.91
CA HIS A 432 -0.97 -3.68 41.68
C HIS A 432 -2.05 -4.24 40.75
N GLU A 433 -2.66 -5.35 41.17
CA GLU A 433 -3.85 -5.91 40.54
C GLU A 433 -5.00 -4.89 40.54
N ASP A 434 -5.84 -4.94 39.51
CA ASP A 434 -6.93 -3.99 39.36
C ASP A 434 -8.16 -4.61 38.66
N LYS A 435 -9.00 -3.78 38.03
CA LYS A 435 -10.20 -4.27 37.33
C LYS A 435 -9.88 -5.10 36.08
N ILE A 436 -8.72 -4.89 35.44
CA ILE A 436 -8.36 -5.51 34.16
C ILE A 436 -7.25 -6.54 34.35
N LEU A 437 -6.26 -6.27 35.19
CA LEU A 437 -5.11 -7.14 35.44
C LEU A 437 -5.27 -7.91 36.76
N GLU A 438 -4.93 -9.20 36.74
CA GLU A 438 -4.80 -10.07 37.90
C GLU A 438 -3.48 -10.85 37.82
N LEU A 439 -2.80 -11.01 38.93
CA LEU A 439 -1.64 -11.87 39.08
C LEU A 439 -2.09 -13.15 39.78
N LYS A 440 -1.54 -14.30 39.41
CA LYS A 440 -1.82 -15.56 40.12
C LYS A 440 -0.55 -16.36 40.28
N SER A 441 -0.38 -17.02 41.43
CA SER A 441 0.78 -17.89 41.64
C SER A 441 0.73 -19.12 40.73
N GLY A 442 1.89 -19.73 40.50
CA GLY A 442 1.99 -20.95 39.71
C GLY A 442 1.20 -22.13 40.31
N ASP A 443 0.98 -22.12 41.63
CA ASP A 443 0.26 -23.18 42.35
C ASP A 443 -1.18 -23.37 41.89
N VAL A 444 -1.81 -22.32 41.34
CA VAL A 444 -3.16 -22.38 40.78
C VAL A 444 -3.24 -23.44 39.67
N VAL A 445 -2.17 -23.56 38.87
CA VAL A 445 -2.15 -24.35 37.64
C VAL A 445 -1.30 -25.62 37.76
N LEU A 446 -0.66 -25.86 38.91
CA LEU A 446 0.05 -27.12 39.20
C LEU A 446 -0.87 -28.27 39.67
N LYS A 447 -2.18 -28.02 39.80
CA LYS A 447 -3.20 -28.98 40.26
C LYS A 447 -3.73 -29.90 39.16
N LYS A 448 -4.64 -30.81 39.51
CA LYS A 448 -5.41 -31.61 38.53
C LYS A 448 -6.37 -30.70 37.75
N ASP A 449 -6.64 -31.03 36.48
CA ASP A 449 -7.44 -30.18 35.58
C ASP A 449 -8.79 -29.77 36.16
N GLY A 450 -9.52 -30.68 36.81
CA GLY A 450 -10.82 -30.36 37.42
C GLY A 450 -10.74 -29.30 38.53
N GLU A 451 -9.65 -29.30 39.31
CA GLU A 451 -9.41 -28.31 40.36
C GLU A 451 -9.01 -26.95 39.76
N ILE A 452 -8.17 -26.96 38.72
CA ILE A 452 -7.80 -25.74 37.97
C ILE A 452 -9.06 -25.08 37.40
N ILE A 453 -9.89 -25.87 36.71
CA ILE A 453 -11.11 -25.38 36.07
C ILE A 453 -12.08 -24.83 37.11
N SER A 454 -12.28 -25.54 38.22
CA SER A 454 -13.19 -25.10 39.28
C SER A 454 -12.73 -23.79 39.93
N TYR A 455 -11.43 -23.67 40.20
CA TYR A 455 -10.85 -22.45 40.77
C TYR A 455 -10.99 -21.27 39.80
N LEU A 456 -10.49 -21.42 38.57
CA LEU A 456 -10.51 -20.35 37.57
C LEU A 456 -11.93 -19.95 37.19
N ARG A 457 -12.88 -20.88 37.11
CA ARG A 457 -14.30 -20.58 36.89
C ARG A 457 -14.84 -19.64 37.97
N ASN A 458 -14.64 -19.96 39.24
CA ASN A 458 -15.16 -19.16 40.35
C ASN A 458 -14.54 -17.77 40.36
N ASP A 459 -13.24 -17.68 40.10
CA ASP A 459 -12.53 -16.41 40.03
C ASP A 459 -13.03 -15.57 38.84
N LEU A 460 -13.09 -16.14 37.64
CA LEU A 460 -13.60 -15.48 36.43
C LEU A 460 -15.03 -14.95 36.60
N VAL A 461 -15.95 -15.78 37.09
CA VAL A 461 -17.36 -15.39 37.32
C VAL A 461 -17.46 -14.25 38.33
N THR A 462 -16.54 -14.16 39.29
CA THR A 462 -16.51 -13.10 40.29
C THR A 462 -15.90 -11.82 39.74
N LYS A 463 -14.73 -11.92 39.08
CA LYS A 463 -13.93 -10.78 38.64
C LYS A 463 -14.47 -10.12 37.37
N LEU A 464 -15.08 -10.89 36.48
CA LEU A 464 -15.70 -10.35 35.27
C LEU A 464 -17.11 -9.79 35.54
N LYS A 465 -17.65 -9.74 36.77
CA LYS A 465 -19.00 -9.14 36.98
C LYS A 465 -19.09 -7.72 36.44
N ASP A 466 -18.08 -6.91 36.75
CA ASP A 466 -18.06 -5.47 36.46
C ASP A 466 -17.11 -5.07 35.33
N SER A 467 -16.48 -6.04 34.64
CA SER A 467 -15.62 -5.82 33.47
C SER A 467 -15.98 -6.73 32.31
N ASN A 468 -15.66 -6.30 31.09
CA ASN A 468 -15.87 -7.10 29.88
C ASN A 468 -14.64 -7.93 29.49
N ILE A 469 -13.49 -7.60 30.08
CA ILE A 469 -12.20 -8.25 29.84
C ILE A 469 -11.43 -8.36 31.16
N LYS A 470 -10.71 -9.45 31.31
CA LYS A 470 -9.78 -9.68 32.42
C LYS A 470 -8.55 -10.42 31.90
N ILE A 471 -7.38 -9.98 32.34
CA ILE A 471 -6.06 -10.51 31.98
C ILE A 471 -5.45 -11.09 33.23
N TYR A 472 -5.03 -12.34 33.14
CA TYR A 472 -4.34 -13.05 34.21
C TYR A 472 -2.92 -13.32 33.78
N ILE A 473 -1.96 -12.94 34.63
CA ILE A 473 -0.57 -13.37 34.51
C ILE A 473 -0.34 -14.42 35.60
N ILE A 474 -0.30 -15.68 35.18
CA ILE A 474 -0.15 -16.84 36.08
C ILE A 474 1.31 -17.28 36.10
N GLY A 475 1.82 -17.54 37.30
CA GLY A 475 3.24 -17.74 37.58
C GLY A 475 3.90 -16.50 38.18
N VAL A 476 3.12 -15.65 38.86
CA VAL A 476 3.64 -14.49 39.62
C VAL A 476 3.04 -14.56 41.02
N ASN A 477 3.88 -14.45 42.05
CA ASN A 477 3.41 -14.49 43.43
C ASN A 477 2.55 -13.26 43.74
N GLU A 478 1.30 -13.44 44.13
CA GLU A 478 0.36 -12.35 44.41
C GLU A 478 0.83 -11.39 45.51
N LYS A 479 1.62 -11.88 46.47
CA LYS A 479 2.08 -11.08 47.63
C LYS A 479 3.42 -10.43 47.39
N THR A 480 4.37 -11.18 46.84
CA THR A 480 5.75 -10.69 46.67
C THR A 480 6.00 -10.07 45.30
N GLN A 481 5.09 -10.31 44.34
CA GLN A 481 5.18 -9.92 42.94
C GLN A 481 6.41 -10.48 42.21
N ASP A 482 7.01 -11.53 42.78
CA ASP A 482 8.14 -12.24 42.18
C ASP A 482 7.65 -13.25 41.14
N CYS A 483 8.44 -13.45 40.08
CA CYS A 483 8.15 -14.47 39.08
C CYS A 483 8.33 -15.89 39.64
N GLU A 484 7.29 -16.70 39.56
CA GLU A 484 7.24 -18.13 39.89
C GLU A 484 6.91 -18.94 38.64
N PRO A 485 7.86 -19.06 37.68
CA PRO A 485 7.57 -19.61 36.37
C PRO A 485 7.30 -21.11 36.41
N ILE A 486 6.36 -21.55 35.57
CA ILE A 486 5.79 -22.89 35.53
C ILE A 486 6.55 -23.75 34.50
N PRO A 487 6.85 -25.03 34.77
CA PRO A 487 7.48 -25.91 33.80
C PRO A 487 6.63 -26.08 32.54
N ILE A 488 7.21 -25.88 31.35
CA ILE A 488 6.51 -26.01 30.05
C ILE A 488 5.93 -27.42 29.88
N SER A 489 6.63 -28.45 30.36
CA SER A 489 6.20 -29.84 30.31
C SER A 489 4.88 -30.12 31.04
N ARG A 490 4.47 -29.25 31.98
CA ARG A 490 3.18 -29.37 32.66
C ARG A 490 2.01 -28.85 31.83
N PHE A 491 2.28 -28.07 30.77
CA PHE A 491 1.30 -27.38 29.94
C PHE A 491 1.61 -27.59 28.46
N ASN A 492 1.46 -28.84 28.02
CA ASN A 492 1.39 -29.13 26.58
C ASN A 492 0.10 -28.53 25.99
N ASP A 493 0.10 -28.35 24.67
CA ASP A 493 -0.98 -27.63 23.99
C ASP A 493 -2.33 -28.36 24.13
N ASP A 494 -2.33 -29.70 24.15
CA ASP A 494 -3.54 -30.51 24.38
C ASP A 494 -4.19 -30.23 25.74
N ARG A 495 -3.36 -30.11 26.80
CA ARG A 495 -3.87 -29.80 28.14
C ARG A 495 -4.41 -28.38 28.20
N ILE A 496 -3.71 -27.42 27.59
CA ILE A 496 -4.16 -26.02 27.53
C ILE A 496 -5.51 -25.94 26.82
N ASN A 497 -5.63 -26.55 25.63
CA ASN A 497 -6.86 -26.56 24.85
C ASN A 497 -8.01 -27.20 25.63
N ARG A 498 -7.77 -28.33 26.32
CA ARG A 498 -8.78 -28.95 27.17
C ARG A 498 -9.23 -28.05 28.32
N ILE A 499 -8.32 -27.31 28.95
CA ILE A 499 -8.67 -26.36 30.01
C ILE A 499 -9.47 -25.19 29.45
N ILE A 500 -9.05 -24.63 28.31
CA ILE A 500 -9.75 -23.54 27.61
C ILE A 500 -11.19 -23.96 27.30
N GLU A 501 -11.39 -25.08 26.60
CA GLU A 501 -12.72 -25.51 26.18
C GLU A 501 -13.65 -25.76 27.38
N LYS A 502 -13.16 -26.43 28.42
CA LYS A 502 -13.96 -26.66 29.63
C LYS A 502 -14.27 -25.38 30.41
N LEU A 503 -13.37 -24.40 30.41
CA LEU A 503 -13.64 -23.10 31.03
C LEU A 503 -14.65 -22.30 30.22
N LYS A 504 -14.55 -22.30 28.89
CA LYS A 504 -15.53 -21.68 27.99
C LYS A 504 -16.91 -22.27 28.23
N GLU A 505 -17.03 -23.61 28.23
CA GLU A 505 -18.28 -24.31 28.55
C GLU A 505 -18.84 -23.94 29.94
N ALA A 506 -17.98 -23.86 30.96
CA ALA A 506 -18.41 -23.63 32.33
C ALA A 506 -18.73 -22.16 32.67
N THR A 507 -18.26 -21.20 31.87
CA THR A 507 -18.40 -19.77 32.14
C THR A 507 -19.20 -19.01 31.08
N GLY A 508 -19.26 -19.51 29.84
CA GLY A 508 -19.78 -18.77 28.69
C GLY A 508 -18.89 -17.60 28.25
N PHE A 509 -17.65 -17.53 28.73
CA PHE A 509 -16.67 -16.54 28.32
C PHE A 509 -15.78 -17.10 27.21
N ASP A 510 -15.30 -16.23 26.33
CA ASP A 510 -14.22 -16.60 25.44
C ASP A 510 -12.91 -16.48 26.21
N ILE A 511 -12.12 -17.55 26.17
CA ILE A 511 -10.89 -17.69 26.94
C ILE A 511 -9.75 -18.09 26.02
N TYR A 512 -8.61 -17.43 26.22
CA TYR A 512 -7.36 -17.69 25.53
C TYR A 512 -6.25 -17.84 26.55
N ILE A 513 -5.38 -18.82 26.39
CA ILE A 513 -4.22 -19.02 27.26
C ILE A 513 -2.96 -19.13 26.39
N TYR A 514 -1.95 -18.34 26.71
CA TYR A 514 -0.67 -18.28 26.02
C TYR A 514 0.48 -18.56 26.97
N LYS A 515 1.49 -19.26 26.47
CA LYS A 515 2.76 -19.45 27.17
C LYS A 515 3.68 -18.28 26.84
N ILE A 516 4.04 -17.50 27.84
CA ILE A 516 5.09 -16.49 27.72
C ILE A 516 6.40 -17.17 28.14
N PRO A 517 7.39 -17.31 27.24
CA PRO A 517 8.66 -17.96 27.56
C PRO A 517 9.38 -17.21 28.70
N TYR A 518 9.78 -17.92 29.75
CA TYR A 518 10.65 -17.39 30.80
C TYR A 518 12.10 -17.83 30.57
N ASN A 519 12.28 -19.11 30.20
CA ASN A 519 13.52 -19.69 29.69
C ASN A 519 13.17 -20.94 28.86
N THR A 520 14.17 -21.73 28.47
CA THR A 520 14.00 -22.92 27.63
C THR A 520 13.00 -23.94 28.17
N ASN A 521 12.79 -24.02 29.49
CA ASN A 521 11.98 -25.07 30.13
C ASN A 521 10.84 -24.53 30.99
N LYS A 522 10.72 -23.21 31.16
CA LYS A 522 9.70 -22.58 32.02
C LYS A 522 9.01 -21.43 31.30
N CYS A 523 7.76 -21.18 31.70
CA CYS A 523 6.92 -20.13 31.14
C CYS A 523 6.03 -19.48 32.21
N LEU A 524 5.53 -18.29 31.92
CA LEU A 524 4.33 -17.75 32.55
C LEU A 524 3.12 -18.10 31.67
N LEU A 525 1.93 -18.16 32.24
CA LEU A 525 0.70 -18.27 31.46
C LEU A 525 -0.02 -16.92 31.45
N LEU A 526 -0.24 -16.40 30.24
CA LEU A 526 -1.11 -15.25 30.01
C LEU A 526 -2.49 -15.78 29.65
N MET A 527 -3.47 -15.58 30.52
CA MET A 527 -4.87 -15.90 30.21
C MET A 527 -5.67 -14.62 29.97
N ILE A 528 -6.34 -14.56 28.83
CA ILE A 528 -7.26 -13.48 28.46
C ILE A 528 -8.67 -14.06 28.50
N ALA A 529 -9.54 -13.48 29.31
CA ALA A 529 -10.94 -13.84 29.38
C ALA A 529 -11.81 -12.65 28.99
N LYS A 530 -12.77 -12.88 28.09
CA LYS A 530 -13.70 -11.85 27.61
C LYS A 530 -15.14 -12.35 27.67
N LYS A 531 -16.06 -11.46 28.07
CA LYS A 531 -17.49 -11.75 28.01
C LYS A 531 -17.94 -11.78 26.55
N LEU A 532 -18.69 -12.82 26.17
CA LEU A 532 -19.43 -12.80 24.92
C LEU A 532 -20.53 -11.74 25.01
N ASN A 533 -20.46 -10.71 24.17
CA ASN A 533 -21.58 -9.80 23.97
C ASN A 533 -22.76 -10.61 23.41
N GLN A 534 -23.73 -10.96 24.26
CA GLN A 534 -25.04 -11.39 23.78
C GLN A 534 -25.61 -10.20 23.01
N LYS A 535 -25.64 -10.29 21.67
CA LYS A 535 -26.42 -9.36 20.86
C LYS A 535 -27.82 -9.30 21.46
N LEU A 536 -28.25 -8.09 21.80
CA LEU A 536 -29.64 -7.73 21.97
C LEU A 536 -30.41 -8.25 20.75
N ASN A 537 -31.04 -9.42 20.88
CA ASN A 537 -32.18 -9.80 20.06
C ASN A 537 -33.34 -8.86 20.44
N SER A 538 -33.24 -7.63 19.98
CA SER A 538 -34.34 -6.67 19.90
C SER A 538 -34.89 -6.74 18.48
N ASN A 539 -35.57 -7.85 18.20
CA ASN A 539 -36.61 -7.94 17.19
C ASN A 539 -37.70 -8.84 17.81
N LYS A 540 -38.54 -8.21 18.62
CA LYS A 540 -39.95 -8.57 18.75
C LYS A 540 -40.75 -7.39 18.25
#